data_AF-A0A939FLH7-F1
#
_entry.id   AF-A0A939FLH7-F1
#
_cell.length_a   1.000
_cell.length_b   1.000
_cell.length_c   1.000
_cell.angle_alpha   90.00
_cell.angle_beta   90.00
_cell.angle_gamma   90.00
#
_symmetry.space_group_name_H-M   'P 1'
#
loop_
_entity.id
_entity.type
_entity.pdbx_description
1 polymer ?
#
loop_
_entity_poly.entity_id
_entity_poly.type
_entity_poly.pdbx_seq_one_letter_code
_entity_poly.pdbx_strand_id
1 'polypeptide(L)'
;MTDLGASEPRLIMGRWRRVSRSECARTYPAELTIGPGSRYLGRRDPDQGLPVWDVGTARMPDETTLVMSTSSDELVSYAIEVAADRFTVTAPDGCVVVFERQA
;
A
#
# COMPACT_ATOMS: atom_id res chain seq x y z
N MET A 1 -26.12 7.91 2.71
CA MET A 1 -25.07 8.86 2.31
C MET A 1 -23.76 8.23 2.74
N THR A 2 -23.02 7.62 1.81
CA THR A 2 -21.74 6.96 2.12
C THR A 2 -20.79 8.04 2.60
N ASP A 3 -20.27 7.87 3.82
CA ASP A 3 -19.25 8.76 4.35
C ASP A 3 -18.02 8.65 3.44
N LEU A 4 -17.77 9.69 2.64
CA LEU A 4 -16.61 9.73 1.75
C LEU A 4 -15.30 9.69 2.56
N GLY A 5 -15.33 10.09 3.83
CA GLY A 5 -14.22 9.97 4.77
C GLY A 5 -13.88 8.53 5.13
N ALA A 6 -14.87 7.62 5.11
CA ALA A 6 -14.69 6.20 5.38
C ALA A 6 -14.06 5.43 4.21
N SER A 7 -13.71 6.09 3.10
CA SER A 7 -12.99 5.46 1.97
C SER A 7 -11.55 5.94 1.82
N GLU A 8 -11.19 7.07 2.45
CA GLU A 8 -9.82 7.56 2.40
C GLU A 8 -8.91 6.73 3.31
N PRO A 9 -7.69 6.41 2.88
CA PRO A 9 -6.77 5.57 3.64
C PRO A 9 -6.06 6.34 4.78
N ARG A 10 -6.83 7.02 5.64
CA ARG A 10 -6.34 8.00 6.63
C ARG A 10 -5.32 7.42 7.61
N LEU A 11 -5.53 6.18 8.04
CA LEU A 11 -4.63 5.49 8.99
C LEU A 11 -3.23 5.27 8.40
N ILE A 12 -3.12 5.16 7.08
CA ILE A 12 -1.86 4.90 6.38
C ILE A 12 -1.40 6.05 5.49
N MET A 13 -1.99 7.25 5.61
CA MET A 13 -1.49 8.43 4.92
C MET A 13 -0.06 8.76 5.35
N GLY A 14 0.78 9.16 4.40
CA GLY A 14 2.19 9.50 4.63
C GLY A 14 3.15 8.78 3.70
N ARG A 15 4.43 8.85 4.07
CA ARG A 15 5.53 8.21 3.34
C ARG A 15 6.03 7.00 4.12
N TRP A 16 6.34 5.95 3.38
CA TRP A 16 6.61 4.64 3.93
C TRP A 16 7.73 3.97 3.17
N ARG A 17 8.55 3.20 3.87
CA ARG A 17 9.63 2.40 3.29
C ARG A 17 9.38 0.93 3.56
N ARG A 18 9.44 0.11 2.52
CA ARG A 18 9.36 -1.35 2.64
C ARG A 18 10.56 -1.88 3.40
N VAL A 19 10.32 -2.76 4.37
CA VAL A 19 11.38 -3.40 5.19
C VAL A 19 11.38 -4.93 5.07
N SER A 20 10.27 -5.53 4.63
CA SER A 20 10.22 -6.96 4.27
C SER A 20 11.11 -7.26 3.06
N ARG A 21 11.87 -8.36 3.10
CA ARG A 21 12.88 -8.72 2.07
C ARG A 21 12.63 -10.03 1.32
N SER A 22 11.52 -10.71 1.59
CA SER A 22 11.14 -11.94 0.89
C SER A 22 11.04 -11.72 -0.61
N GLU A 23 11.16 -12.79 -1.39
CA GLU A 23 11.12 -12.71 -2.85
C GLU A 23 9.81 -12.08 -3.35
N CYS A 24 8.66 -12.55 -2.85
CA CYS A 24 7.37 -11.95 -3.20
C CYS A 24 7.27 -10.48 -2.76
N ALA A 25 7.79 -10.10 -1.58
CA ALA A 25 7.72 -8.70 -1.13
C ALA A 25 8.57 -7.77 -2.01
N ARG A 26 9.58 -8.26 -2.71
CA ARG A 26 10.42 -7.46 -3.63
C ARG A 26 9.70 -7.08 -4.92
N THR A 27 8.50 -7.61 -5.18
CA THR A 27 7.68 -7.14 -6.30
C THR A 27 6.88 -5.87 -5.95
N TYR A 28 6.76 -5.54 -4.66
CA TYR A 28 6.11 -4.32 -4.16
C TYR A 28 7.12 -3.16 -4.06
N PRO A 29 6.66 -1.89 -4.09
CA PRO A 29 7.56 -0.75 -4.14
C PRO A 29 8.45 -0.65 -2.89
N ALA A 30 9.65 -0.13 -3.07
CA ALA A 30 10.60 0.17 -2.00
C ALA A 30 10.15 1.36 -1.14
N GLU A 31 9.56 2.37 -1.76
CA GLU A 31 8.90 3.49 -1.08
C GLU A 31 7.45 3.62 -1.52
N LEU A 32 6.56 3.90 -0.59
CA LEU A 32 5.14 4.14 -0.85
C LEU A 32 4.73 5.47 -0.23
N THR A 33 4.13 6.34 -1.04
CA THR A 33 3.46 7.55 -0.57
C THR A 33 1.96 7.40 -0.74
N ILE A 34 1.21 7.50 0.35
CA ILE A 34 -0.25 7.56 0.36
C ILE A 34 -0.66 9.01 0.65
N GLY A 35 -1.32 9.65 -0.31
CA GLY A 35 -1.71 11.05 -0.27
C GLY A 35 -3.22 11.28 -0.14
N PRO A 36 -3.65 12.54 0.01
CA PRO A 36 -5.07 12.89 0.06
C PRO A 36 -5.78 12.56 -1.26
N GLY A 37 -7.11 12.40 -1.20
CA GLY A 37 -7.91 12.14 -2.40
C GLY A 37 -7.76 10.72 -2.96
N SER A 38 -7.43 9.75 -2.09
CA SER A 38 -7.31 8.33 -2.44
C SER A 38 -6.25 8.05 -3.51
N ARG A 39 -5.10 8.73 -3.47
CA ARG A 39 -4.00 8.55 -4.44
C ARG A 39 -2.76 7.99 -3.77
N TYR A 40 -1.99 7.20 -4.53
CA TYR A 40 -0.68 6.75 -4.09
C TYR A 40 0.38 6.85 -5.18
N LEU A 41 1.65 6.85 -4.75
CA LEU A 41 2.83 6.72 -5.60
C LEU A 41 3.78 5.70 -4.96
N GLY A 42 4.11 4.65 -5.70
CA GLY A 42 5.15 3.68 -5.39
C GLY A 42 6.44 4.00 -6.13
N ARG A 43 7.58 3.81 -5.46
CA ARG A 43 8.91 3.89 -6.07
C ARG A 43 9.63 2.57 -5.92
N ARG A 44 10.22 2.12 -7.02
CA ARG A 44 10.97 0.88 -7.10
C ARG A 44 12.38 1.01 -6.53
N ASP A 45 12.96 -0.11 -6.12
CA ASP A 45 14.42 -0.24 -5.94
C ASP A 45 15.13 -0.08 -7.32
N PRO A 46 16.41 0.34 -7.37
CA PRO A 46 17.14 0.53 -8.64
C PRO A 46 17.14 -0.69 -9.56
N ASP A 47 17.25 -1.90 -8.99
CA ASP A 47 17.33 -3.17 -9.72
C ASP A 47 15.97 -3.89 -9.83
N GLN A 48 14.89 -3.26 -9.37
CA GLN A 48 13.54 -3.83 -9.43
C GLN A 48 12.88 -3.49 -10.78
N GLY A 49 12.06 -4.42 -11.27
CA GLY A 49 11.14 -4.19 -12.39
C GLY A 49 10.05 -3.16 -12.06
N LEU A 50 8.98 -3.13 -12.85
CA LEU A 50 7.79 -2.36 -12.49
C LEU A 50 7.18 -2.95 -11.21
N PRO A 51 6.99 -2.18 -10.13
CA PRO A 51 6.39 -2.69 -8.92
C PRO A 51 4.89 -2.92 -9.12
N VAL A 52 4.32 -3.87 -8.36
CA VAL A 52 2.86 -4.14 -8.35
C VAL A 52 2.05 -2.86 -8.07
N TRP A 53 2.61 -1.97 -7.24
CA TRP A 53 2.08 -0.64 -6.98
C TRP A 53 3.07 0.42 -7.47
N ASP A 54 2.74 1.08 -8.58
CA ASP A 54 3.54 2.15 -9.17
C ASP A 54 2.87 3.52 -8.97
N VAL A 55 1.63 3.71 -9.42
CA VAL A 55 0.84 4.91 -9.20
C VAL A 55 -0.64 4.55 -9.36
N GLY A 56 -1.50 5.11 -8.52
CA GLY A 56 -2.92 4.79 -8.64
C GLY A 56 -3.77 5.30 -7.50
N THR A 57 -4.84 4.56 -7.26
CA THR A 57 -5.79 4.85 -6.19
C THR A 57 -5.67 3.89 -5.03
N ALA A 58 -5.84 4.41 -3.82
CA ALA A 58 -5.84 3.64 -2.59
C ALA A 58 -7.06 4.05 -1.75
N ARG A 59 -7.82 3.06 -1.29
CA ARG A 59 -9.00 3.25 -0.44
C ARG A 59 -8.97 2.28 0.73
N MET A 60 -9.53 2.68 1.85
CA MET A 60 -9.75 1.81 3.00
C MET A 60 -11.24 1.79 3.31
N PRO A 61 -12.01 0.78 2.85
CA PRO A 61 -13.45 0.69 3.17
C PRO A 61 -13.71 0.45 4.66
N ASP A 62 -12.72 -0.07 5.39
CA ASP A 62 -12.70 -0.27 6.83
C ASP A 62 -11.24 -0.21 7.32
N GLU A 63 -11.02 -0.40 8.63
CA GLU A 63 -9.69 -0.28 9.26
C GLU A 63 -8.75 -1.46 8.96
N THR A 64 -9.26 -2.54 8.36
CA THR A 64 -8.54 -3.81 8.15
C THR A 64 -8.34 -4.17 6.69
N THR A 65 -8.93 -3.39 5.77
CA THR A 65 -8.91 -3.64 4.34
C THR A 65 -8.32 -2.45 3.60
N LEU A 66 -7.35 -2.71 2.72
CA LEU A 66 -6.81 -1.75 1.77
C LEU A 66 -7.17 -2.21 0.36
N VAL A 67 -7.81 -1.34 -0.42
CA VAL A 67 -8.11 -1.59 -1.84
C VAL A 67 -7.25 -0.66 -2.68
N MET A 68 -6.43 -1.23 -3.56
CA MET A 68 -5.54 -0.46 -4.44
C MET A 68 -5.69 -0.88 -5.89
N SER A 69 -5.64 0.09 -6.80
CA SER A 69 -5.34 -0.22 -8.20
C SER A 69 -3.87 -0.62 -8.31
N THR A 70 -3.56 -1.58 -9.16
CA THR A 70 -2.18 -2.05 -9.41
C THR A 70 -1.64 -1.50 -10.73
N SER A 71 -0.37 -1.75 -11.01
CA SER A 71 0.28 -1.39 -12.27
C SER A 71 -0.32 -2.07 -13.51
N SER A 72 -1.18 -3.08 -13.32
CA SER A 72 -1.96 -3.74 -14.38
C SER A 72 -3.42 -3.30 -14.41
N ASP A 73 -3.75 -2.16 -13.80
CA ASP A 73 -5.10 -1.58 -13.70
C ASP A 73 -6.14 -2.45 -12.96
N GLU A 74 -5.70 -3.50 -12.27
CA GLU A 74 -6.57 -4.33 -11.43
C GLU A 74 -6.82 -3.65 -10.08
N LEU A 75 -8.07 -3.65 -9.60
CA LEU A 75 -8.41 -3.30 -8.23
C LEU A 75 -8.31 -4.53 -7.33
N VAL A 76 -7.31 -4.55 -6.45
CA VAL A 76 -7.04 -5.66 -5.55
C VAL A 76 -7.32 -5.26 -4.10
N SER A 77 -7.90 -6.18 -3.33
CA SER A 77 -8.12 -6.03 -1.88
C SER A 77 -7.02 -6.74 -1.11
N TYR A 78 -6.46 -6.05 -0.13
CA TYR A 78 -5.39 -6.52 0.75
C TYR A 78 -5.87 -6.44 2.20
N ALA A 79 -5.54 -7.45 3.00
CA ALA A 79 -5.69 -7.34 4.45
C ALA A 79 -4.55 -6.50 5.02
N ILE A 80 -4.85 -5.64 6.00
CA ILE A 80 -3.84 -4.79 6.63
C ILE A 80 -3.90 -4.83 8.15
N GLU A 81 -2.73 -4.60 8.74
CA GLU A 81 -2.58 -4.31 10.17
C GLU A 81 -1.79 -3.00 10.29
N VAL A 82 -2.33 -2.03 11.03
CA VAL A 82 -1.74 -0.69 11.15
C VAL A 82 -1.33 -0.41 12.59
N ALA A 83 -0.06 -0.04 12.77
CA ALA A 83 0.50 0.55 13.97
C ALA A 83 0.99 1.98 13.66
N ALA A 84 1.46 2.71 14.68
CA ALA A 84 1.82 4.13 14.55
C ALA A 84 2.88 4.40 13.45
N ASP A 85 3.94 3.57 13.43
CA ASP A 85 5.11 3.71 12.56
C ASP A 85 5.30 2.51 11.63
N ARG A 86 4.34 1.58 11.58
CA ARG A 86 4.42 0.36 10.78
C ARG A 86 3.06 -0.01 10.23
N PHE A 87 2.99 -0.41 8.96
CA PHE A 87 1.83 -1.11 8.43
C PHE A 87 2.26 -2.38 7.72
N THR A 88 1.48 -3.44 7.94
CA THR A 88 1.67 -4.75 7.32
C THR A 88 0.52 -4.97 6.34
N VAL A 89 0.84 -5.54 5.18
CA VAL A 89 -0.09 -5.89 4.13
C VAL A 89 0.03 -7.37 3.87
N THR A 90 -1.10 -8.06 3.82
CA THR A 90 -1.19 -9.43 3.32
C THR A 90 -1.96 -9.41 1.99
N ALA A 91 -1.26 -9.80 0.93
CA ALA A 91 -1.84 -9.91 -0.40
C ALA A 91 -2.68 -11.20 -0.56
N PRO A 92 -3.56 -11.28 -1.57
CA PRO A 92 -4.43 -12.46 -1.77
C PRO A 92 -3.68 -13.78 -1.95
N ASP A 93 -2.46 -13.73 -2.47
CA ASP A 93 -1.56 -14.88 -2.63
C ASP A 93 -0.84 -15.29 -1.33
N GLY A 94 -1.11 -14.59 -0.22
CA GLY A 94 -0.46 -14.79 1.06
C GLY A 94 0.88 -14.06 1.22
N CYS A 95 1.33 -13.27 0.23
CA CYS A 95 2.54 -12.49 0.37
C CYS A 95 2.37 -11.41 1.45
N VAL A 96 3.29 -11.41 2.42
CA VAL A 96 3.33 -10.40 3.48
C VAL A 96 4.36 -9.33 3.17
N VAL A 97 3.91 -8.08 3.11
CA VAL A 97 4.74 -6.90 2.86
C VAL A 97 4.66 -5.98 4.07
N VAL A 98 5.80 -5.54 4.56
CA VAL A 98 5.90 -4.69 5.75
C VAL A 98 6.54 -3.38 5.37
N PHE A 99 5.94 -2.29 5.83
CA PHE A 99 6.43 -0.94 5.67
C PHE A 99 6.62 -0.24 7.01
N GLU A 100 7.64 0.62 7.10
CA GLU A 100 7.90 1.53 8.21
C GLU A 100 7.73 2.98 7.77
N ARG A 101 7.20 3.82 8.66
CA ARG A 101 6.95 5.23 8.38
C ARG A 101 8.26 5.97 8.21
N GLN A 102 8.38 6.75 7.14
CA GLN A 102 9.49 7.69 6.98
C GLN A 102 9.20 8.96 7.77
N ALA A 103 10.24 9.48 8.45
CA ALA A 103 10.18 10.75 9.17
C ALA A 103 9.93 11.97 8.25
#